data_AF-A0A7V8Y7R4-F1
#
_entry.id   AF-A0A7V8Y7R4-F1
#
_cell.length_a   1.000
_cell.length_b   1.000
_cell.length_c   1.000
_cell.angle_alpha   90.00
_cell.angle_beta   90.00
_cell.angle_gamma   90.00
#
_symmetry.space_group_name_H-M   'P 1'
#
loop_
_entity.id
_entity.type
_entity.pdbx_description
1 polymer ?
#
loop_
_entity_poly.entity_id
_entity_poly.type
_entity_poly.pdbx_seq_one_letter_code
_entity_poly.pdbx_strand_id
1 'polypeptide(L)'
;MTETKATSTLDDPMTESATAEPTHPLAEAGKDATENVGQLAGRAADLGIQQADRGRTQAAEGIDQVAQSIRRVSTDMQTEQPTIANAAMTAADQAERAAQYLRQTDARQIISGVEDVARRQPILFIGGAFLIGIAASRFIKAAGGGQGTQAHRSGHSTDHPSDRIADFRTSDSYEPTGPGTINGNEGF
;
A
#
# COMPACT_ATOMS: atom_id res chain seq x y z
N MET A 1 -34.56 42.56 58.40
CA MET A 1 -33.24 42.47 59.04
C MET A 1 -32.55 41.22 58.48
N THR A 2 -31.33 41.42 58.00
CA THR A 2 -30.27 40.51 57.50
C THR A 2 -30.03 39.28 58.40
N GLU A 3 -29.44 38.13 58.03
CA GLU A 3 -28.33 37.81 57.10
C GLU A 3 -28.15 36.25 56.97
N THR A 4 -27.51 35.81 55.86
CA THR A 4 -26.50 34.72 55.71
C THR A 4 -26.83 33.23 55.95
N LYS A 5 -26.70 32.37 54.90
CA LYS A 5 -25.51 31.52 54.63
C LYS A 5 -25.67 30.52 53.45
N ALA A 6 -24.68 30.57 52.54
CA ALA A 6 -24.05 29.53 51.71
C ALA A 6 -24.87 28.59 50.78
N THR A 7 -24.52 28.72 49.49
CA THR A 7 -24.24 27.64 48.53
C THR A 7 -23.91 26.27 49.12
N SER A 8 -24.58 25.22 48.64
CA SER A 8 -23.95 23.91 48.40
C SER A 8 -24.78 23.04 47.46
N THR A 9 -24.08 22.46 46.49
CA THR A 9 -24.38 21.17 45.85
C THR A 9 -25.33 21.17 44.64
N LEU A 10 -24.74 21.56 43.52
CA LEU A 10 -25.02 21.02 42.19
C LEU A 10 -24.07 19.81 42.01
N ASP A 11 -24.53 18.59 42.29
CA ASP A 11 -23.80 17.30 42.18
C ASP A 11 -24.87 16.23 42.48
N ASP A 12 -25.21 15.21 41.70
CA ASP A 12 -24.60 14.58 40.53
C ASP A 12 -25.66 13.55 40.03
N PRO A 13 -26.18 13.57 38.79
CA PRO A 13 -26.88 12.42 38.24
C PRO A 13 -25.89 11.57 37.44
N MET A 14 -25.85 10.28 37.78
CA MET A 14 -25.30 9.17 36.96
C MET A 14 -23.78 8.92 37.04
N THR A 15 -23.32 8.35 38.15
CA THR A 15 -22.33 7.25 38.05
C THR A 15 -23.08 5.93 37.84
N GLU A 16 -23.68 5.77 36.66
CA GLU A 16 -23.90 4.45 36.11
C GLU A 16 -22.51 3.94 35.71
N SER A 17 -22.04 2.96 36.47
CA SER A 17 -20.84 2.22 36.16
C SER A 17 -21.03 1.58 34.78
N ALA A 18 -20.48 2.20 33.75
CA ALA A 18 -20.20 1.53 32.48
C ALA A 18 -19.05 0.54 32.71
N THR A 19 -19.29 -0.49 33.51
CA THR A 19 -18.60 -1.77 33.37
C THR A 19 -19.06 -2.31 32.02
N ALA A 20 -18.34 -1.92 30.97
CA ALA A 20 -18.35 -2.62 29.71
C ALA A 20 -17.86 -4.04 30.00
N GLU A 21 -18.79 -4.97 30.19
CA GLU A 21 -18.47 -6.40 30.12
C GLU A 21 -17.84 -6.64 28.74
N PRO A 22 -16.57 -7.08 28.67
CA PRO A 22 -15.98 -7.45 27.40
C PRO A 22 -16.73 -8.68 26.96
N THR A 23 -17.61 -8.47 25.99
CA THR A 23 -18.38 -9.53 25.36
C THR A 23 -17.35 -10.59 24.89
N HIS A 24 -17.59 -11.84 25.26
CA HIS A 24 -16.71 -12.98 25.04
C HIS A 24 -16.47 -13.44 23.57
N PRO A 25 -17.18 -12.99 22.49
CA PRO A 25 -16.97 -13.60 21.19
C PRO A 25 -15.61 -13.28 20.56
N LEU A 26 -14.94 -12.19 20.97
CA LEU A 26 -13.55 -11.94 20.54
C LEU A 26 -12.56 -12.93 21.15
N ALA A 27 -12.82 -13.41 22.38
CA ALA A 27 -11.93 -14.32 23.08
C ALA A 27 -12.03 -15.76 22.54
N GLU A 28 -13.20 -16.18 22.06
CA GLU A 28 -13.37 -17.48 21.38
C GLU A 28 -12.90 -17.40 19.92
N ALA A 29 -13.27 -16.37 19.16
CA ALA A 29 -12.78 -16.17 17.80
C ALA A 29 -11.24 -16.02 17.74
N GLY A 30 -10.64 -15.45 18.79
CA GLY A 30 -9.19 -15.34 18.91
C GLY A 30 -8.48 -16.69 19.09
N LYS A 31 -9.09 -17.69 19.74
CA LYS A 31 -8.44 -18.99 19.98
C LYS A 31 -8.28 -19.80 18.70
N ASP A 32 -9.36 -19.94 17.93
CA ASP A 32 -9.36 -20.69 16.67
C ASP A 32 -8.52 -20.01 15.57
N ALA A 33 -8.52 -18.67 15.57
CA ALA A 33 -7.66 -17.89 14.68
C ALA A 33 -6.18 -18.06 15.04
N THR A 34 -5.83 -18.04 16.33
CA THR A 34 -4.42 -18.11 16.76
C THR A 34 -3.79 -19.47 16.46
N GLU A 35 -4.53 -20.57 16.61
CA GLU A 35 -4.00 -21.93 16.43
C GLU A 35 -3.61 -22.22 14.97
N ASN A 36 -4.47 -21.82 14.01
CA ASN A 36 -4.21 -22.00 12.58
C ASN A 36 -3.21 -20.98 12.03
N VAL A 37 -3.24 -19.75 12.55
CA VAL A 37 -2.30 -18.69 12.13
C VAL A 37 -0.89 -18.99 12.62
N GLY A 38 -0.70 -19.55 13.82
CA GLY A 38 0.63 -19.78 14.38
C GLY A 38 1.54 -20.68 13.52
N GLN A 39 1.02 -21.81 13.04
CA GLN A 39 1.80 -22.75 12.22
C GLN A 39 2.10 -22.20 10.83
N LEU A 40 1.12 -21.52 10.22
CA LEU A 40 1.29 -20.90 8.90
C LEU A 40 2.23 -19.69 8.96
N ALA A 41 2.06 -18.83 9.98
CA ALA A 41 2.89 -17.67 10.21
C ALA A 41 4.35 -18.06 10.48
N GLY A 42 4.61 -19.15 11.22
CA GLY A 42 5.97 -19.64 11.44
C GLY A 42 6.70 -19.98 10.14
N ARG A 43 6.07 -20.77 9.25
CA ARG A 43 6.66 -21.13 7.95
C ARG A 43 6.81 -19.91 7.02
N ALA A 44 5.82 -19.03 7.00
CA ALA A 44 5.87 -17.80 6.20
C ALA A 44 6.97 -16.86 6.69
N ALA A 45 7.13 -16.73 8.02
CA ALA A 45 8.20 -15.95 8.63
C ALA A 45 9.57 -16.52 8.29
N ASP A 46 9.78 -17.84 8.40
CA ASP A 46 11.08 -18.45 8.06
C ASP A 46 11.48 -18.25 6.59
N LEU A 47 10.53 -18.34 5.66
CA LEU A 47 10.75 -18.03 4.25
C LEU A 47 11.01 -16.54 4.02
N GLY A 48 10.23 -15.68 4.69
CA GLY A 48 10.36 -14.23 4.61
C GLY A 48 11.69 -13.73 5.16
N ILE A 49 12.16 -14.25 6.29
CA ILE A 49 13.43 -13.89 6.93
C ILE A 49 14.60 -14.07 5.96
N GLN A 50 14.65 -15.22 5.28
CA GLN A 50 15.74 -15.57 4.35
C GLN A 50 15.81 -14.60 3.16
N GLN A 51 14.67 -14.06 2.72
CA GLN A 51 14.60 -13.09 1.62
C GLN A 51 14.77 -11.66 2.12
N ALA A 52 14.34 -11.36 3.34
CA ALA A 52 14.42 -10.05 3.96
C ALA A 52 15.86 -9.58 4.18
N ASP A 53 16.83 -10.50 4.36
CA ASP A 53 18.27 -10.17 4.41
C ASP A 53 18.72 -9.29 3.25
N ARG A 54 18.24 -9.58 2.04
CA ARG A 54 18.64 -8.87 0.83
C ARG A 54 17.92 -7.53 0.66
N GLY A 55 16.68 -7.43 1.14
CA GLY A 55 15.84 -6.24 1.03
C GLY A 55 16.11 -5.19 2.11
N ARG A 56 16.83 -5.53 3.19
CA ARG A 56 17.04 -4.64 4.34
C ARG A 56 17.77 -3.36 4.01
N THR A 57 18.88 -3.44 3.29
CA THR A 57 19.66 -2.25 2.92
C THR A 57 18.82 -1.29 2.08
N GLN A 58 18.06 -1.83 1.12
CA GLN A 58 17.15 -1.04 0.27
C GLN A 58 16.00 -0.43 1.09
N ALA A 59 15.43 -1.17 2.03
CA ALA A 59 14.42 -0.66 2.94
C ALA A 59 14.97 0.44 3.85
N ALA A 60 16.19 0.27 4.39
CA ALA A 60 16.87 1.27 5.20
C ALA A 60 17.14 2.56 4.40
N GLU A 61 17.58 2.45 3.15
CA GLU A 61 17.76 3.60 2.27
C GLU A 61 16.45 4.32 1.97
N GLY A 62 15.36 3.59 1.72
CA GLY A 62 14.04 4.18 1.52
C GLY A 62 13.55 4.94 2.76
N ILE A 63 13.72 4.36 3.95
CA ILE A 63 13.36 5.01 5.21
C ILE A 63 14.22 6.27 5.44
N ASP A 64 15.53 6.20 5.16
CA ASP A 64 16.43 7.34 5.29
C ASP A 64 16.02 8.49 4.36
N GLN A 65 15.66 8.18 3.11
CA GLN A 65 15.16 9.19 2.17
C GLN A 65 13.88 9.86 2.67
N VAL A 66 12.93 9.09 3.23
CA VAL A 66 11.71 9.65 3.82
C VAL A 66 12.05 10.53 5.03
N ALA A 67 12.94 10.10 5.91
CA ALA A 67 13.40 10.89 7.05
C ALA A 67 14.01 12.23 6.60
N GLN A 68 14.86 12.21 5.56
CA GLN A 68 15.44 13.41 4.97
C GLN A 68 14.38 14.34 4.37
N SER A 69 13.38 13.81 3.66
CA SER A 69 12.26 14.60 3.13
C SER A 69 11.44 15.25 4.24
N ILE A 70 11.12 14.50 5.30
CA ILE A 70 10.40 15.02 6.47
C ILE A 70 11.23 16.11 7.15
N ARG A 71 12.54 15.90 7.33
CA ARG A 71 13.43 16.88 7.95
C ARG A 71 13.45 18.19 7.16
N ARG A 72 13.56 18.14 5.83
CA ARG A 72 13.47 19.33 4.95
C ARG A 72 12.16 20.09 5.15
N VAL A 73 11.02 19.39 5.05
CA VAL A 73 9.70 20.01 5.25
C VAL A 73 9.53 20.57 6.66
N SER A 74 10.07 19.90 7.69
CA SER A 74 9.99 20.37 9.07
C SER A 74 10.77 21.67 9.29
N THR A 75 11.91 21.84 8.63
CA THR A 75 12.71 23.08 8.67
C THR A 75 11.92 24.23 8.05
N ASP A 76 11.23 23.99 6.94
CA ASP A 76 10.40 25.01 6.27
C ASP A 76 9.19 25.42 7.13
N MET A 77 8.58 24.48 7.87
CA MET A 77 7.41 24.72 8.71
C MET A 77 7.74 25.21 10.14
N GLN A 78 9.02 25.30 10.51
CA GLN A 78 9.45 25.63 11.88
C GLN A 78 8.96 27.00 12.35
N THR A 79 8.85 27.96 11.43
CA THR A 79 8.42 29.33 11.71
C THR A 79 6.90 29.44 11.86
N GLU A 80 6.13 28.61 11.15
CA GLU A 80 4.66 28.70 11.10
C GLU A 80 4.00 27.81 12.16
N GLN A 81 4.51 26.60 12.37
CA GLN A 81 3.88 25.59 13.24
C GLN A 81 4.94 24.81 14.03
N PRO A 82 5.52 25.40 15.09
CA PRO A 82 6.63 24.81 15.84
C PRO A 82 6.28 23.46 16.47
N THR A 83 5.03 23.27 16.91
CA THR A 83 4.57 21.98 17.47
C THR A 83 4.61 20.86 16.43
N ILE A 84 4.19 21.15 15.20
CA ILE A 84 4.20 20.16 14.11
C ILE A 84 5.64 19.91 13.65
N ALA A 85 6.45 20.95 13.54
CA ALA A 85 7.87 20.82 13.20
C ALA A 85 8.63 19.92 14.20
N ASN A 86 8.39 20.10 15.51
CA ASN A 86 8.98 19.25 16.55
C ASN A 86 8.53 17.79 16.47
N ALA A 87 7.23 17.56 16.21
CA ALA A 87 6.71 16.22 16.00
C ALA A 87 7.31 15.56 14.74
N ALA A 88 7.43 16.31 13.65
CA ALA A 88 8.04 15.85 12.40
C ALA A 88 9.54 15.55 12.58
N MET A 89 10.27 16.37 13.33
CA MET A 89 11.67 16.14 13.65
C MET A 89 11.86 14.89 14.50
N THR A 90 11.00 14.69 15.51
CA THR A 90 11.00 13.46 16.31
C THR A 90 10.72 12.23 15.44
N ALA A 91 9.77 12.33 14.50
CA ALA A 91 9.48 11.25 13.57
C ALA A 91 10.67 10.94 12.64
N ALA A 92 11.35 11.97 12.13
CA ALA A 92 12.54 11.82 11.31
C ALA A 92 13.69 11.13 12.08
N ASP A 93 13.93 11.53 13.34
CA ASP A 93 14.96 10.92 14.18
C ASP A 93 14.66 9.44 14.47
N GLN A 94 13.40 9.11 14.71
CA GLN A 94 12.97 7.72 14.91
C GLN A 94 13.09 6.89 13.63
N ALA A 95 12.81 7.48 12.47
CA ALA A 95 13.00 6.84 11.17
C ALA A 95 14.48 6.59 10.85
N GLU A 96 15.36 7.56 11.15
CA GLU A 96 16.82 7.41 10.99
C GLU A 96 17.37 6.28 11.87
N ARG A 97 16.95 6.21 13.13
CA ARG A 97 17.28 5.10 14.03
C ARG A 97 16.78 3.75 13.49
N ALA A 98 15.57 3.71 12.94
CA ALA A 98 15.02 2.50 12.34
C ALA A 98 15.84 2.07 11.11
N ALA A 99 16.22 3.00 10.23
CA ALA A 99 17.07 2.73 9.06
C ALA A 99 18.45 2.19 9.48
N GLN A 100 19.08 2.80 10.48
CA GLN A 100 20.35 2.34 11.04
C GLN A 100 20.24 0.93 11.64
N TYR A 101 19.17 0.68 12.40
CA TYR A 101 18.88 -0.63 12.97
C TYR A 101 18.72 -1.69 11.86
N LEU A 102 17.93 -1.40 10.82
CA LEU A 102 17.72 -2.31 9.68
C LEU A 102 19.02 -2.63 8.92
N ARG A 103 19.95 -1.68 8.83
CA ARG A 103 21.23 -1.85 8.15
C ARG A 103 22.22 -2.69 8.94
N GLN A 104 22.20 -2.58 10.27
CA GLN A 104 23.17 -3.23 11.15
C GLN A 104 22.68 -4.57 11.70
N THR A 105 21.39 -4.89 11.53
CA THR A 105 20.73 -5.98 12.25
C THR A 105 20.10 -7.01 11.31
N ASP A 106 20.21 -8.28 11.69
CA ASP A 106 19.60 -9.36 10.94
C ASP A 106 18.06 -9.40 11.10
N ALA A 107 17.29 -9.97 10.17
CA ALA A 107 15.81 -9.94 10.20
C ALA A 107 15.32 -10.78 11.34
N ARG A 108 16.06 -11.84 11.69
CA ARG A 108 15.78 -12.63 12.88
C ARG A 108 15.81 -11.74 14.13
N GLN A 109 16.81 -10.88 14.24
CA GLN A 109 16.93 -9.93 15.35
C GLN A 109 15.87 -8.82 15.26
N ILE A 110 15.55 -8.31 14.06
CA ILE A 110 14.47 -7.33 13.85
C ILE A 110 13.12 -7.91 14.30
N ILE A 111 12.81 -9.16 13.93
CA ILE A 111 11.58 -9.85 14.32
C ILE A 111 11.52 -10.04 15.83
N SER A 112 12.63 -10.43 16.47
CA SER A 112 12.71 -10.47 17.93
C SER A 112 12.45 -9.11 18.57
N GLY A 113 12.90 -8.01 17.96
CA GLY A 113 12.58 -6.65 18.41
C GLY A 113 11.11 -6.29 18.24
N VAL A 114 10.48 -6.70 17.13
CA VAL A 114 9.03 -6.51 16.90
C VAL A 114 8.20 -7.27 17.94
N GLU A 115 8.63 -8.47 18.35
CA GLU A 115 7.96 -9.24 19.39
C GLU A 115 7.93 -8.51 20.74
N ASP A 116 9.01 -7.84 21.11
CA ASP A 116 9.06 -7.03 22.34
C ASP A 116 8.08 -5.85 22.27
N VAL A 117 8.02 -5.15 21.12
CA VAL A 117 7.06 -4.07 20.90
C VAL A 117 5.61 -4.57 20.95
N ALA A 118 5.33 -5.72 20.34
CA ALA A 118 4.00 -6.33 20.36
C ALA A 118 3.53 -6.65 21.78
N ARG A 119 4.45 -7.16 22.61
CA ARG A 119 4.17 -7.48 24.03
C ARG A 119 4.04 -6.23 24.90
N ARG A 120 4.87 -5.21 24.64
CA ARG A 120 4.96 -4.00 25.48
C ARG A 120 3.92 -2.94 25.12
N GLN A 121 3.53 -2.84 23.85
CA GLN A 121 2.63 -1.82 23.33
C GLN A 121 1.64 -2.43 22.33
N PRO A 122 0.66 -3.21 22.80
CA PRO A 122 -0.29 -3.93 21.93
C PRO A 122 -1.08 -2.99 21.00
N ILE A 123 -1.44 -1.79 21.47
CA ILE A 123 -2.18 -0.80 20.66
C ILE A 123 -1.36 -0.34 19.44
N LEU A 124 -0.07 -0.06 19.63
CA LEU A 124 0.79 0.37 18.53
C LEU A 124 1.01 -0.75 17.52
N PHE A 125 1.15 -1.98 17.99
CA PHE A 125 1.30 -3.15 17.13
C PHE A 125 0.05 -3.37 16.26
N ILE A 126 -1.14 -3.39 16.87
CA ILE A 126 -2.39 -3.59 16.13
C ILE A 126 -2.63 -2.44 15.14
N GLY A 127 -2.42 -1.19 15.57
CA GLY A 127 -2.56 -0.01 14.71
C GLY A 127 -1.58 -0.02 13.54
N GLY A 128 -0.30 -0.33 13.79
CA GLY A 128 0.73 -0.43 12.77
C GLY A 128 0.48 -1.56 11.77
N ALA A 129 0.11 -2.75 12.27
CA ALA A 129 -0.20 -3.91 11.43
C ALA A 129 -1.40 -3.64 10.50
N PHE A 130 -2.43 -2.95 11.00
CA PHE A 130 -3.57 -2.55 10.18
C PHE A 130 -3.18 -1.60 9.04
N LEU A 131 -2.39 -0.57 9.36
CA LEU A 131 -1.90 0.39 8.35
C LEU A 131 -1.01 -0.31 7.29
N ILE A 132 -0.10 -1.19 7.74
CA ILE A 132 0.74 -1.98 6.84
C ILE A 132 -0.12 -2.89 5.96
N GLY A 133 -1.16 -3.53 6.52
CA GLY A 133 -2.10 -4.35 5.77
C GLY A 133 -2.85 -3.56 4.67
N ILE A 134 -3.32 -2.35 4.99
CA ILE A 134 -3.94 -1.46 4.00
C ILE A 134 -2.94 -1.07 2.92
N ALA A 135 -1.73 -0.65 3.30
CA ALA A 135 -0.69 -0.28 2.34
C ALA A 135 -0.32 -1.46 1.43
N ALA A 136 -0.15 -2.65 1.99
CA ALA A 136 0.09 -3.88 1.25
C ALA A 136 -1.07 -4.22 0.31
N SER A 137 -2.33 -4.04 0.74
CA SER A 137 -3.50 -4.27 -0.13
C SER A 137 -3.49 -3.36 -1.36
N ARG A 138 -3.07 -2.10 -1.20
CA ARG A 138 -2.94 -1.16 -2.31
C ARG A 138 -1.79 -1.54 -3.23
N PHE A 139 -0.67 -1.99 -2.68
CA PHE A 139 0.47 -2.45 -3.47
C PHE A 139 0.11 -3.70 -4.29
N ILE A 140 -0.55 -4.69 -3.69
CA ILE A 140 -1.02 -5.90 -4.40
C ILE A 140 -2.01 -5.52 -5.50
N LYS A 141 -2.98 -4.64 -5.23
CA LYS A 141 -3.94 -4.15 -6.24
C LYS A 141 -3.26 -3.35 -7.36
N ALA A 142 -2.25 -2.55 -7.02
CA ALA A 142 -1.48 -1.79 -8.00
C ALA A 142 -0.57 -2.71 -8.84
N ALA A 143 0.05 -3.72 -8.23
CA ALA A 143 0.88 -4.72 -8.89
C ALA A 143 0.06 -5.64 -9.80
N GLY A 144 -1.18 -5.96 -9.41
CA GLY A 144 -2.14 -6.71 -10.23
C GLY A 144 -2.92 -5.87 -11.24
N GLY A 145 -2.72 -4.55 -11.28
CA GLY A 145 -3.52 -3.58 -12.05
C GLY A 145 -2.92 -3.17 -13.40
N GLY A 146 -2.00 -3.96 -13.95
CA GLY A 146 -1.28 -3.67 -15.21
C GLY A 146 -1.73 -4.48 -16.43
N GLN A 147 -2.90 -5.11 -16.41
CA GLN A 147 -3.35 -5.92 -17.56
C GLN A 147 -4.83 -5.71 -17.88
N GLY A 148 -5.05 -4.81 -18.85
CA GLY A 148 -6.16 -4.74 -19.78
C GLY A 148 -7.46 -5.47 -19.41
N THR A 149 -8.38 -4.75 -18.78
CA THR A 149 -9.78 -4.84 -19.23
C THR A 149 -10.21 -3.45 -19.67
N GLN A 150 -9.47 -2.91 -20.63
CA GLN A 150 -10.08 -2.03 -21.59
C GLN A 150 -11.07 -2.90 -22.35
N ALA A 151 -12.32 -2.90 -21.88
CA ALA A 151 -13.45 -3.47 -22.59
C ALA A 151 -13.73 -2.59 -23.82
N HIS A 152 -12.81 -2.60 -24.78
CA HIS A 152 -13.06 -2.25 -26.17
C HIS A 152 -13.49 -3.53 -26.90
N ARG A 153 -14.72 -3.97 -26.64
CA ARG A 153 -15.52 -4.86 -27.51
C ARG A 153 -16.97 -4.66 -27.07
N SER A 154 -17.91 -4.19 -27.87
CA SER A 154 -17.95 -3.87 -29.29
C SER A 154 -19.30 -3.19 -29.46
N GLY A 155 -19.32 -2.03 -30.11
CA GLY A 155 -20.58 -1.39 -30.50
C GLY A 155 -21.43 -2.39 -31.29
N HIS A 156 -22.59 -2.72 -30.75
CA HIS A 156 -23.60 -3.49 -31.46
C HIS A 156 -24.39 -2.50 -32.33
N SER A 157 -23.75 -2.02 -33.39
CA SER A 157 -24.44 -1.35 -34.49
C SER A 157 -25.17 -2.44 -35.26
N THR A 158 -26.49 -2.53 -35.05
CA THR A 158 -27.40 -3.28 -35.91
C THR A 158 -27.46 -2.60 -37.26
N ASP A 159 -26.48 -2.88 -38.12
CA ASP A 159 -26.47 -2.43 -39.50
C ASP A 159 -27.15 -3.47 -40.42
N HIS A 160 -27.97 -2.94 -41.31
CA HIS A 160 -28.97 -3.65 -42.09
C HIS A 160 -28.36 -4.46 -43.23
N PRO A 161 -28.90 -5.64 -43.59
CA PRO A 161 -28.59 -6.27 -44.86
C PRO A 161 -29.29 -5.48 -45.97
N SER A 162 -28.55 -4.60 -46.65
CA SER A 162 -29.02 -4.06 -47.93
C SER A 162 -28.79 -5.10 -49.02
N ASP A 163 -29.89 -5.68 -49.48
CA ASP A 163 -30.06 -6.25 -50.81
C ASP A 163 -29.34 -5.37 -51.85
N ARG A 164 -28.29 -5.91 -52.48
CA ARG A 164 -27.77 -5.39 -53.74
C ARG A 164 -27.55 -6.52 -54.72
N ILE A 165 -28.65 -6.82 -55.39
CA ILE A 165 -28.71 -7.45 -56.70
C ILE A 165 -28.26 -6.41 -57.73
N ALA A 166 -27.16 -6.71 -58.45
CA ALA A 166 -26.84 -6.31 -59.83
C ALA A 166 -25.30 -6.40 -59.99
N ASP A 167 -24.78 -7.49 -60.55
CA ASP A 167 -24.65 -7.69 -62.01
C ASP A 167 -23.44 -6.92 -62.58
N PHE A 168 -22.28 -7.59 -62.66
CA PHE A 168 -21.41 -7.46 -63.83
C PHE A 168 -20.43 -8.65 -63.96
N ARG A 169 -20.88 -9.60 -64.76
CA ARG A 169 -20.17 -10.41 -65.77
C ARG A 169 -18.62 -10.33 -65.84
N THR A 170 -18.01 -11.52 -65.73
CA THR A 170 -16.79 -12.08 -66.36
C THR A 170 -16.20 -11.26 -67.53
N SER A 171 -14.90 -11.13 -67.75
CA SER A 171 -13.85 -12.16 -67.93
C SER A 171 -12.48 -11.47 -67.89
N ASP A 172 -11.50 -12.02 -67.18
CA ASP A 172 -10.33 -12.72 -67.75
C ASP A 172 -9.62 -11.97 -68.88
N SER A 173 -8.42 -11.44 -68.61
CA SER A 173 -7.31 -11.31 -69.56
C SER A 173 -6.02 -10.98 -68.82
N TYR A 174 -5.18 -11.99 -68.74
CA TYR A 174 -3.77 -12.00 -68.40
C TYR A 174 -2.95 -11.30 -69.49
N GLU A 175 -2.12 -10.32 -69.14
CA GLU A 175 -1.05 -9.82 -70.02
C GLU A 175 0.24 -9.61 -69.21
N PRO A 176 1.25 -10.47 -69.36
CA PRO A 176 2.60 -10.24 -68.85
C PRO A 176 3.55 -9.95 -70.02
N THR A 177 4.04 -8.72 -70.08
CA THR A 177 5.12 -8.29 -70.98
C THR A 177 5.99 -7.30 -70.18
N GLY A 178 7.29 -7.46 -69.93
CA GLY A 178 8.30 -8.49 -70.16
C GLY A 178 9.54 -8.15 -69.30
N PRO A 179 10.60 -8.97 -69.29
CA PRO A 179 11.83 -8.70 -68.54
C PRO A 179 12.90 -7.99 -69.41
N GLY A 180 13.62 -7.01 -68.86
CA GLY A 180 14.79 -6.38 -69.50
C GLY A 180 15.37 -5.26 -68.64
N THR A 181 16.21 -5.58 -67.65
CA THR A 181 17.70 -5.48 -67.66
C THR A 181 18.29 -4.06 -67.73
N ILE A 182 18.76 -3.62 -66.56
CA ILE A 182 20.08 -3.06 -66.24
C ILE A 182 20.70 -2.05 -67.24
N ASN A 183 20.61 -0.79 -66.80
CA ASN A 183 21.65 0.24 -66.76
C ASN A 183 22.95 -0.03 -67.55
N GLY A 184 23.16 0.74 -68.61
CA GLY A 184 24.41 0.80 -69.35
C GLY A 184 25.25 2.01 -68.94
N ASN A 185 26.56 1.82 -69.10
CA ASN A 185 27.64 2.79 -69.28
C ASN A 185 28.23 3.56 -68.07
N GLU A 186 29.43 3.11 -67.76
CA GLU A 186 30.65 3.84 -67.42
C GLU A 186 30.71 5.31 -67.87
N GLY A 187 31.25 6.16 -66.99
CA GLY A 187 32.05 7.32 -67.42
C GLY A 187 31.60 8.67 -66.87
N PHE A 188 32.41 9.15 -65.91
CA PHE A 188 32.65 10.55 -65.48
C PHE A 188 31.58 11.27 -64.65
#